data_AF-A0A3P3W597-F1
#
_entry.id   AF-A0A3P3W597-F1
#
_cell.length_a   1.000
_cell.length_b   1.000
_cell.length_c   1.000
_cell.angle_alpha   90.00
_cell.angle_beta   90.00
_cell.angle_gamma   90.00
#
_symmetry.space_group_name_H-M   'P 1'
#
loop_
_entity.id
_entity.type
_entity.pdbx_description
1 polymer ?
#
loop_
_entity_poly.entity_id
_entity_poly.type
_entity_poly.pdbx_seq_one_letter_code
_entity_poly.pdbx_strand_id
1 'polypeptide(L)'
;MGFYGFIINDFNFDDELDFSIFEGSYSGTNTTSLYFLYNKKTNTYFESGIYGINLEFDSENKRIIEYNQCCAGGKQTEITYKLRNNKMILVKKKCFVWDEEELDIIEKKWKECK
;
A
#
# COMPACT_ATOMS: atom_id res chain seq x y z
N MET A 1 -0.22 -12.58 13.18
CA MET A 1 0.10 -11.39 12.35
C MET A 1 1.18 -10.62 13.09
N GLY A 2 2.41 -10.58 12.57
CA GLY A 2 3.52 -9.86 13.19
C GLY A 2 3.63 -8.46 12.60
N PHE A 3 3.85 -7.45 13.44
CA PHE A 3 4.21 -6.11 12.97
C PHE A 3 5.72 -6.04 12.81
N TYR A 4 6.19 -5.79 11.60
CA TYR A 4 7.61 -5.58 11.35
C TYR A 4 7.91 -4.10 11.56
N GLY A 5 8.67 -3.78 12.61
CA GLY A 5 9.08 -2.40 12.88
C GLY A 5 10.00 -1.82 11.79
N PHE A 6 10.64 -2.68 11.01
CA PHE A 6 11.61 -2.34 9.98
C PHE A 6 11.60 -3.41 8.87
N ILE A 7 11.58 -2.99 7.60
CA ILE A 7 11.61 -3.87 6.42
C ILE A 7 12.68 -3.35 5.45
N ILE A 8 13.45 -4.27 4.86
CA ILE A 8 14.38 -3.98 3.76
C ILE A 8 13.77 -4.55 2.48
N ASN A 9 13.61 -3.74 1.45
CA ASN A 9 13.12 -4.16 0.14
C ASN A 9 13.47 -3.10 -0.92
N ASP A 10 13.24 -3.38 -2.20
CA ASP A 10 13.26 -2.37 -3.28
C ASP A 10 11.87 -1.73 -3.40
N PHE A 11 11.72 -0.48 -2.92
CA PHE A 11 10.42 0.19 -2.86
C PHE A 11 10.15 1.09 -4.08
N ASN A 12 11.15 1.35 -4.91
CA ASN A 12 11.01 2.18 -6.11
C ASN A 12 11.27 1.44 -7.44
N PHE A 13 11.56 0.14 -7.36
CA PHE A 13 11.81 -0.79 -8.46
C PHE A 13 13.08 -0.47 -9.27
N ASP A 14 14.12 0.04 -8.60
CA ASP A 14 15.42 0.42 -9.19
C ASP A 14 16.57 -0.56 -8.92
N ASP A 15 16.23 -1.74 -8.38
CA ASP A 15 17.14 -2.83 -8.01
C ASP A 15 18.11 -2.50 -6.86
N GLU A 16 17.84 -1.43 -6.08
CA GLU A 16 18.54 -1.14 -4.84
C GLU A 16 17.73 -1.49 -3.59
N LEU A 17 18.45 -1.80 -2.52
CA LEU A 17 17.81 -2.04 -1.23
C LEU A 17 17.53 -0.71 -0.53
N ASP A 18 16.26 -0.50 -0.28
CA ASP A 18 15.70 0.57 0.51
C ASP A 18 15.27 0.05 1.89
N PHE A 19 14.74 0.92 2.73
CA PHE A 19 14.11 0.48 3.98
C PHE A 19 12.82 1.22 4.29
N SER A 20 11.94 0.55 5.04
CA SER A 20 10.76 1.16 5.63
C SER A 20 10.75 1.00 7.14
N ILE A 21 10.09 1.95 7.80
CA ILE A 21 9.89 1.99 9.24
C ILE A 21 8.40 2.01 9.49
N PHE A 22 7.93 1.16 10.40
CA PHE A 22 6.55 1.19 10.87
C PHE A 22 6.23 2.56 11.48
N GLU A 23 5.18 3.21 10.98
CA GLU A 23 4.74 4.52 11.45
C GLU A 23 3.61 4.37 12.47
N GLY A 24 2.61 3.55 12.16
CA GLY A 24 1.46 3.40 13.02
C GLY A 24 0.47 2.34 12.56
N SER A 25 -0.39 1.97 13.49
CA SER A 25 -1.55 1.12 13.26
C SER A 25 -2.83 1.89 13.56
N TYR A 26 -3.85 1.68 12.76
CA TYR A 26 -5.16 2.30 12.88
C TYR A 26 -6.22 1.24 13.17
N SER A 27 -7.49 1.58 12.93
CA SER A 27 -8.60 0.64 13.15
C SER A 27 -8.42 -0.64 12.32
N GLY A 28 -8.55 -1.79 12.99
CA GLY A 28 -8.42 -3.10 12.35
C GLY A 28 -6.97 -3.44 12.00
N THR A 29 -6.77 -3.94 10.78
CA THR A 29 -5.47 -4.39 10.25
C THR A 29 -4.72 -3.31 9.49
N ASN A 30 -5.22 -2.06 9.49
CA ASN A 30 -4.65 -0.95 8.74
C ASN A 30 -3.37 -0.44 9.40
N THR A 31 -2.28 -0.42 8.64
CA THR A 31 -0.97 0.06 9.04
C THR A 31 -0.42 1.06 8.03
N THR A 32 0.43 1.95 8.50
CA THR A 32 1.23 2.83 7.66
C THR A 32 2.71 2.65 7.96
N SER A 33 3.55 3.04 7.00
CA SER A 33 4.99 2.98 7.13
C SER A 33 5.61 4.15 6.38
N LEU A 34 6.75 4.62 6.87
CA LEU A 34 7.60 5.58 6.18
C LEU A 34 8.60 4.81 5.31
N TYR A 35 8.82 5.25 4.08
CA TYR A 35 9.70 4.59 3.13
C TYR A 35 10.89 5.50 2.79
N PHE A 36 12.09 4.98 2.91
CA PHE A 36 13.35 5.67 2.69
C PHE A 36 14.12 5.03 1.53
N LEU A 37 14.34 5.80 0.47
CA LEU A 37 15.00 5.29 -0.74
C LEU A 37 16.49 5.61 -0.74
N TYR A 38 17.29 4.69 -1.25
CA TYR A 38 18.72 4.88 -1.41
C TYR A 38 19.04 5.78 -2.62
N ASN A 39 19.83 6.84 -2.40
CA ASN A 39 20.33 7.69 -3.47
C ASN A 39 21.80 7.37 -3.77
N LYS A 40 22.06 6.66 -4.86
CA LYS A 40 23.42 6.31 -5.33
C LYS A 40 24.33 7.52 -5.54
N LYS A 41 23.79 8.68 -5.94
CA LYS A 41 24.60 9.86 -6.24
C LYS A 41 25.16 10.50 -4.99
N THR A 42 24.40 10.46 -3.89
CA THR A 42 24.79 11.07 -2.62
C THR A 42 25.26 10.04 -1.60
N ASN A 43 25.07 8.75 -1.87
CA ASN A 43 25.32 7.64 -0.95
C ASN A 43 24.56 7.80 0.38
N THR A 44 23.31 8.25 0.31
CA THR A 44 22.45 8.52 1.48
C THR A 44 21.03 8.07 1.22
N TYR A 45 20.28 7.83 2.29
CA TYR A 45 18.84 7.60 2.21
C TYR A 45 18.06 8.91 2.34
N PHE A 46 16.88 8.97 1.72
CA PHE A 46 15.95 10.09 1.84
C PHE A 46 14.51 9.59 1.95
N GLU A 47 13.66 10.32 2.66
CA GLU A 47 12.24 10.01 2.74
C GLU A 47 11.57 10.17 1.37
N SER A 48 10.89 9.13 0.92
CA SER A 48 10.42 8.99 -0.47
C SER A 48 9.17 9.79 -0.82
N GLY A 49 8.33 10.09 0.17
CA GLY A 49 6.96 10.57 -0.03
C GLY A 49 5.95 9.50 -0.50
N ILE A 50 6.37 8.23 -0.62
CA ILE A 50 5.47 7.09 -0.78
C ILE A 50 4.66 6.94 0.51
N TYR A 51 3.34 6.88 0.39
CA TYR A 51 2.42 6.84 1.51
C TYR A 51 1.13 6.11 1.11
N GLY A 52 0.55 5.40 2.07
CA GLY A 52 -0.74 4.75 1.96
C GLY A 52 -0.92 3.70 3.05
N ILE A 53 -2.07 3.03 3.02
CA ILE A 53 -2.47 2.05 4.02
C ILE A 53 -2.16 0.63 3.51
N ASN A 54 -1.46 -0.16 4.33
CA ASN A 54 -1.03 -1.53 4.02
C ASN A 54 -0.48 -1.66 2.59
N LEU A 55 0.57 -0.90 2.27
CA LEU A 55 1.16 -0.97 0.94
C LEU A 55 1.89 -2.29 0.73
N GLU A 56 1.59 -2.95 -0.38
CA GLU A 56 2.30 -4.10 -0.92
C GLU A 56 3.06 -3.67 -2.19
N PHE A 57 4.30 -4.13 -2.32
CA PHE A 57 5.18 -3.79 -3.44
C PHE A 57 5.36 -5.03 -4.32
N ASP A 58 4.72 -4.99 -5.48
CA ASP A 58 4.81 -6.02 -6.51
C ASP A 58 5.97 -5.66 -7.45
N SER A 59 7.15 -6.24 -7.16
CA SER A 59 8.37 -6.02 -7.93
C SER A 59 8.30 -6.59 -9.34
N GLU A 60 7.53 -7.65 -9.57
CA GLU A 60 7.40 -8.29 -10.89
C GLU A 60 6.69 -7.36 -11.88
N ASN A 61 5.58 -6.74 -11.45
CA ASN A 61 4.79 -5.83 -12.28
C ASN A 61 5.14 -4.35 -12.08
N LYS A 62 6.08 -4.05 -11.18
CA LYS A 62 6.47 -2.70 -10.73
C LYS A 62 5.25 -1.88 -10.29
N ARG A 63 4.45 -2.45 -9.38
CA ARG A 63 3.21 -1.86 -8.86
C ARG A 63 3.25 -1.74 -7.35
N ILE A 64 2.53 -0.75 -6.84
CA ILE A 64 2.23 -0.62 -5.42
C ILE A 64 0.74 -0.85 -5.26
N ILE A 65 0.35 -1.75 -4.36
CA ILE A 65 -1.04 -2.06 -4.08
C ILE A 65 -1.34 -1.60 -2.65
N GLU A 66 -2.35 -0.75 -2.50
CA GLU A 66 -2.83 -0.28 -1.21
C GLU A 66 -4.08 -1.06 -0.83
N TYR A 67 -4.08 -1.65 0.36
CA TYR A 67 -5.24 -2.34 0.93
C TYR A 67 -5.75 -1.59 2.16
N ASN A 68 -6.99 -1.15 2.10
CA ASN A 68 -7.63 -0.49 3.22
C ASN A 68 -8.92 -1.22 3.58
N GLN A 69 -9.11 -1.47 4.87
CA GLN A 69 -10.29 -2.11 5.43
C GLN A 69 -10.96 -1.19 6.44
N CYS A 70 -12.29 -1.07 6.38
CA CYS A 70 -13.07 -0.34 7.37
C CYS A 70 -14.37 -1.09 7.73
N CYS A 71 -15.17 -0.51 8.63
CA CYS A 71 -16.49 -1.04 9.00
C CYS A 71 -16.46 -2.50 9.46
N ALA A 72 -15.54 -2.84 10.37
CA ALA A 72 -15.32 -4.21 10.86
C ALA A 72 -15.04 -5.24 9.75
N GLY A 73 -14.51 -4.79 8.59
CA GLY A 73 -14.26 -5.64 7.44
C GLY A 73 -15.36 -5.66 6.39
N GLY A 74 -16.50 -5.03 6.65
CA GLY A 74 -17.60 -4.94 5.71
C GLY A 74 -17.32 -4.08 4.47
N LYS A 75 -16.24 -3.30 4.48
CA LYS A 75 -15.77 -2.53 3.33
C LYS A 75 -14.26 -2.68 3.18
N GLN A 76 -13.82 -2.98 1.96
CA GLN A 76 -12.42 -3.14 1.60
C GLN A 76 -12.14 -2.41 0.28
N THR A 77 -10.97 -1.80 0.17
CA THR A 77 -10.52 -1.19 -1.08
C THR A 77 -9.15 -1.68 -1.45
N GLU A 78 -8.97 -1.97 -2.73
CA GLU A 78 -7.68 -2.26 -3.34
C GLU A 78 -7.38 -1.16 -4.36
N ILE A 79 -6.28 -0.45 -4.18
CA ILE A 79 -5.84 0.60 -5.11
C ILE A 79 -4.48 0.25 -5.66
N THR A 80 -4.38 0.08 -6.97
CA THR A 80 -3.12 -0.18 -7.66
C THR A 80 -2.53 1.12 -8.19
N TYR A 81 -1.26 1.34 -7.89
CA TYR A 81 -0.46 2.45 -8.37
C TYR A 81 0.72 1.95 -9.20
N LYS A 82 1.18 2.79 -10.13
CA LYS A 82 2.52 2.69 -10.72
C LYS A 82 3.38 3.79 -10.10
N LEU A 83 4.66 3.53 -9.90
CA LEU A 83 5.59 4.56 -9.45
C LEU A 83 6.26 5.23 -10.65
N ARG A 84 6.28 6.57 -10.69
CA ARG A 84 7.07 7.35 -11.64
C ARG A 84 7.71 8.52 -10.93
N ASN A 85 9.05 8.60 -10.96
CA ASN A 85 9.82 9.63 -10.26
C ASN A 85 9.41 9.73 -8.77
N ASN A 86 9.32 8.58 -8.09
CA ASN A 86 8.88 8.45 -6.69
C ASN A 86 7.46 8.98 -6.40
N LYS A 87 6.65 9.19 -7.44
CA LYS A 87 5.25 9.57 -7.29
C LYS A 87 4.33 8.41 -7.64
N MET A 88 3.39 8.12 -6.75
CA MET A 88 2.35 7.12 -6.95
C MET A 88 1.32 7.66 -7.93
N ILE A 89 1.19 6.99 -9.08
CA ILE A 89 0.22 7.32 -10.12
C ILE A 89 -0.86 6.24 -10.13
N LEU A 90 -2.11 6.64 -9.95
CA LEU A 90 -3.25 5.73 -9.92
C LEU A 90 -3.38 4.93 -11.23
N VAL A 91 -3.62 3.63 -11.11
CA VAL A 91 -3.84 2.71 -12.24
C VAL A 91 -5.23 2.10 -12.18
N LYS A 92 -5.59 1.54 -11.02
CA LYS A 92 -6.86 0.82 -10.82
C LYS A 92 -7.36 1.03 -9.41
N LYS A 93 -8.68 1.02 -9.25
CA LYS A 93 -9.36 1.01 -7.96
C LYS A 93 -10.40 -0.09 -7.99
N LYS A 94 -10.46 -0.90 -6.94
CA LYS A 94 -11.53 -1.87 -6.69
C LYS A 94 -12.13 -1.59 -5.32
N CYS A 95 -13.44 -1.76 -5.26
CA CYS A 95 -14.21 -1.61 -4.04
C CYS A 95 -14.90 -2.94 -3.78
N PHE A 96 -14.76 -3.44 -2.55
CA PHE A 96 -15.41 -4.65 -2.13
C PHE A 96 -16.26 -4.36 -0.89
N VAL A 97 -17.49 -4.84 -0.92
CA VAL A 97 -18.48 -4.60 0.14
C VAL A 97 -19.11 -5.92 0.51
N TRP A 98 -19.33 -6.12 1.82
CA TRP A 98 -20.12 -7.23 2.33
C TRP A 98 -21.53 -7.17 1.79
N ASP A 99 -21.97 -8.26 1.17
CA ASP A 99 -23.32 -8.44 0.66
C ASP A 99 -24.07 -9.41 1.57
N GLU A 100 -25.20 -8.96 2.13
CA GLU A 100 -25.98 -9.75 3.09
C GLU A 100 -26.76 -10.89 2.42
N GLU A 101 -27.00 -10.81 1.11
CA GLU A 101 -27.72 -11.85 0.37
C GLU A 101 -26.78 -13.01 0.02
N GLU A 102 -25.60 -12.69 -0.51
CA GLU A 102 -24.58 -13.69 -0.87
C GLU A 102 -23.75 -14.16 0.34
N LEU A 103 -23.84 -13.44 1.47
CA LEU A 103 -23.02 -13.66 2.68
C LEU A 103 -21.51 -13.67 2.39
N ASP A 104 -21.09 -12.81 1.45
CA ASP A 104 -19.70 -12.72 1.00
C ASP A 104 -19.32 -11.27 0.64
N ILE A 105 -18.01 -11.02 0.52
CA ILE A 105 -17.44 -9.75 0.07
C ILE A 105 -17.36 -9.76 -1.46
N ILE A 106 -18.11 -8.87 -2.11
CA ILE A 106 -18.17 -8.81 -3.57
C ILE A 106 -17.72 -7.47 -4.12
N GLU A 107 -17.19 -7.48 -5.34
CA GLU A 107 -16.75 -6.26 -6.02
C GLU A 107 -17.97 -5.40 -6.39
N LYS A 108 -17.99 -4.16 -5.90
CA LYS A 108 -19.03 -3.16 -6.18
C LYS A 108 -18.42 -1.93 -6.84
N LYS A 109 -19.27 -1.00 -7.27
CA LYS A 109 -18.79 0.27 -7.86
C LYS A 109 -18.06 1.07 -6.80
N TRP A 110 -16.96 1.75 -7.18
CA TRP A 110 -16.14 2.56 -6.26
C TRP A 110 -16.93 3.55 -5.38
N LYS A 111 -18.08 4.05 -5.86
CA LYS A 111 -18.94 4.96 -5.10
C LYS A 111 -19.51 4.35 -3.82
N GLU A 112 -19.57 3.02 -3.70
CA GLU A 112 -20.15 2.32 -2.55
C GLU A 112 -19.15 2.18 -1.39
N CYS A 113 -17.85 2.29 -1.68
CA CYS A 113 -16.78 2.37 -0.68
C CYS A 113 -16.46 3.81 -0.23
N LYS A 114 -17.17 4.82 -0.74
CA LYS A 114 -17.07 6.20 -0.25
C LYS A 114 -17.87 6.41 1.04
#